data_AF-A0A9D2Q680-F1
#
_entry.id   AF-A0A9D2Q680-F1
#
_cell.length_a   1.000
_cell.length_b   1.000
_cell.length_c   1.000
_cell.angle_alpha   90.00
_cell.angle_beta   90.00
_cell.angle_gamma   90.00
#
_symmetry.space_group_name_H-M   'P 1'
#
loop_
_entity.id
_entity.type
_entity.pdbx_description
1 polymer ?
#
loop_
_entity_poly.entity_id
_entity_poly.type
_entity_poly.pdbx_seq_one_letter_code
_entity_poly.pdbx_strand_id
1 'polypeptide(L)'
;MSFQKAILSKYAKENGFKNPLFFVDDGYSGTNFNRPSWSELLERIENGEVSTLIVKDMSRLGRDYLKVGFYTEVLFVEKGVRFIAINNGIDSANQQDSDFTPFLNIINERYAKDTSKKIRAVMKSKG
;
A
#
# COMPACT_ATOMS: atom_id res chain seq x y z
N MET A 1 20.98 -9.07 -11.40
CA MET A 1 20.21 -8.35 -10.36
C MET A 1 19.70 -7.06 -11.00
N SER A 2 18.40 -6.81 -11.07
CA SER A 2 17.87 -5.60 -11.72
C SER A 2 18.25 -4.34 -10.91
N PHE A 3 18.54 -3.24 -11.61
CA PHE A 3 18.99 -1.97 -10.99
C PHE A 3 18.04 -1.47 -9.88
N GLN A 4 16.73 -1.71 -10.02
CA GLN A 4 15.73 -1.37 -9.01
C GLN A 4 15.94 -2.12 -7.69
N LYS A 5 16.23 -3.43 -7.72
CA LYS A 5 16.50 -4.21 -6.52
C LYS A 5 17.74 -3.71 -5.79
N ALA A 6 18.76 -3.26 -6.52
CA ALA A 6 19.98 -2.72 -5.93
C ALA A 6 19.72 -1.41 -5.17
N ILE A 7 18.93 -0.49 -5.75
CA ILE A 7 18.53 0.76 -5.07
C ILE A 7 17.75 0.46 -3.79
N LEU A 8 16.73 -0.40 -3.88
CA LEU A 8 15.89 -0.74 -2.74
C LEU A 8 16.68 -1.45 -1.64
N SER A 9 17.57 -2.39 -2.00
CA SER A 9 18.43 -3.09 -1.05
C SER A 9 19.38 -2.13 -0.33
N LYS A 10 19.97 -1.18 -1.07
CA LYS A 10 20.86 -0.17 -0.51
C LYS A 10 20.10 0.70 0.49
N TYR A 11 18.95 1.23 0.08
CA TYR A 11 18.11 2.07 0.94
C TYR A 11 17.66 1.33 2.22
N ALA A 12 17.23 0.06 2.07
CA ALA A 12 16.82 -0.77 3.20
C ALA A 12 17.96 -0.93 4.23
N LYS A 13 19.17 -1.24 3.73
CA LYS A 13 20.35 -1.41 4.58
C LYS A 13 20.78 -0.12 5.28
N GLU A 14 20.81 1.00 4.56
CA GLU A 14 21.24 2.30 5.10
C GLU A 14 20.27 2.83 6.17
N ASN A 15 18.98 2.53 6.04
CA ASN A 15 17.95 2.97 7.00
C ASN A 15 17.61 1.91 8.07
N GLY A 16 18.39 0.83 8.16
CA GLY A 16 18.25 -0.18 9.23
C GLY A 16 17.04 -1.12 9.09
N PHE A 17 16.42 -1.19 7.91
CA PHE A 17 15.35 -2.15 7.64
C PHE A 17 15.92 -3.56 7.50
N LYS A 18 15.43 -4.48 8.33
CA LYS A 18 15.86 -5.89 8.37
C LYS A 18 14.90 -6.78 7.58
N ASN A 19 15.38 -7.93 7.11
CA ASN A 19 14.60 -8.95 6.39
C ASN A 19 13.83 -8.45 5.15
N PRO A 20 14.49 -7.77 4.18
CA PRO A 20 13.81 -7.29 2.99
C PRO A 20 13.31 -8.45 2.12
N LEU A 21 12.00 -8.46 1.85
CA LEU A 21 11.37 -9.31 0.84
C LEU A 21 11.11 -8.48 -0.43
N PHE A 22 11.41 -9.05 -1.60
CA PHE A 22 11.26 -8.35 -2.87
C PHE A 22 10.09 -8.94 -3.66
N PHE A 23 9.05 -8.14 -3.83
CA PHE A 23 7.91 -8.44 -4.71
C PHE A 23 8.16 -7.81 -6.08
N VAL A 24 8.14 -8.61 -7.16
CA VAL A 24 8.40 -8.15 -8.52
C VAL A 24 7.38 -8.74 -9.47
N ASP A 25 6.59 -7.86 -10.08
CA ASP A 25 5.64 -8.23 -11.14
C ASP A 25 6.20 -7.79 -12.50
N ASP A 26 6.99 -8.64 -13.13
CA ASP A 26 7.47 -8.40 -14.50
C ASP A 26 6.31 -8.58 -15.49
N GLY A 27 6.12 -7.60 -16.40
CA GLY A 27 5.11 -7.68 -17.48
C GLY A 27 3.68 -7.22 -17.12
N TYR A 28 3.44 -6.73 -15.90
CA TYR A 28 2.12 -6.22 -15.50
C TYR A 28 2.02 -4.70 -15.66
N SER A 29 0.89 -4.22 -16.20
CA SER A 29 0.66 -2.79 -16.36
C SER A 29 0.39 -2.10 -15.01
N GLY A 30 0.78 -0.82 -14.93
CA GLY A 30 0.47 0.08 -13.81
C GLY A 30 -1.02 0.22 -13.50
N THR A 31 -1.92 -0.11 -14.43
CA THR A 31 -3.38 0.00 -14.25
C THR A 31 -4.02 -1.30 -13.76
N ASN A 32 -3.33 -2.44 -13.88
CA ASN A 32 -3.83 -3.71 -13.40
C ASN A 32 -3.29 -4.01 -12.00
N PHE A 33 -4.20 -4.09 -11.02
CA PHE A 33 -3.89 -4.50 -9.64
C PHE A 33 -4.05 -6.01 -9.41
N ASN A 34 -4.52 -6.76 -10.40
CA ASN A 34 -4.52 -8.21 -10.34
C ASN A 34 -3.13 -8.74 -10.71
N ARG A 35 -2.18 -8.52 -9.79
CA ARG A 35 -0.80 -8.98 -9.93
C ARG A 35 -0.50 -10.00 -8.83
N PRO A 36 0.09 -11.15 -9.16
CA PRO A 36 0.30 -12.20 -8.19
C PRO A 36 1.17 -11.75 -7.01
N SER A 37 2.26 -11.01 -7.25
CA SER A 37 3.12 -10.54 -6.15
C SER A 37 2.46 -9.43 -5.33
N TRP A 38 1.61 -8.60 -5.95
CA TRP A 38 0.81 -7.59 -5.24
C TRP A 38 -0.24 -8.24 -4.33
N SER A 39 -0.93 -9.28 -4.81
CA SER A 39 -1.89 -10.02 -4.00
C SER A 39 -1.22 -10.71 -2.80
N GLU A 40 -0.05 -11.34 -3.01
CA GLU A 40 0.72 -11.94 -1.91
C GLU A 40 1.16 -10.87 -0.89
N LEU A 41 1.64 -9.71 -1.36
CA LEU A 41 1.99 -8.59 -0.48
C LEU A 41 0.80 -8.13 0.36
N LEU A 42 -0.38 -7.98 -0.26
CA LEU A 42 -1.60 -7.56 0.44
C LEU A 42 -2.00 -8.57 1.50
N GLU A 43 -1.96 -9.87 1.20
CA GLU A 43 -2.27 -10.93 2.18
C GLU A 43 -1.32 -10.87 3.39
N ARG A 44 -0.02 -10.69 3.15
CA ARG A 44 0.97 -10.54 4.23
C ARG A 44 0.76 -9.27 5.07
N ILE A 45 0.36 -8.17 4.44
CA ILE A 45 -0.03 -6.94 5.14
C ILE A 45 -1.29 -7.19 5.98
N GLU A 46 -2.29 -7.89 5.45
CA GLU A 46 -3.51 -8.22 6.18
C GLU A 46 -3.25 -9.11 7.39
N ASN A 47 -2.30 -10.04 7.27
CA ASN A 47 -1.82 -10.92 8.34
C ASN A 47 -0.88 -10.23 9.35
N GLY A 48 -0.48 -8.97 9.11
CA GLY A 48 0.42 -8.23 9.99
C GLY A 48 1.89 -8.64 9.92
N GLU A 49 2.30 -9.32 8.84
CA GLU A 49 3.68 -9.77 8.63
C GLU A 49 4.60 -8.68 8.08
N VAL A 50 4.02 -7.57 7.60
CA VAL A 50 4.73 -6.47 6.95
C VAL A 50 4.64 -5.23 7.83
N SER A 51 5.78 -4.65 8.21
CA SER A 51 5.84 -3.40 8.97
C SER A 51 6.16 -2.18 8.11
N THR A 52 6.86 -2.37 6.99
CA THR A 52 7.25 -1.28 6.10
C THR A 52 7.21 -1.74 4.65
N LEU A 53 6.54 -0.97 3.80
CA LEU A 53 6.51 -1.14 2.35
C LEU A 53 7.33 -0.04 1.68
N ILE A 54 8.38 -0.42 0.96
CA ILE A 54 9.28 0.51 0.27
C ILE A 54 9.14 0.32 -1.23
N VAL A 55 8.81 1.38 -1.94
CA VAL A 55 8.74 1.42 -3.40
C VAL A 55 9.73 2.45 -3.95
N LYS A 56 10.15 2.24 -5.20
CA LYS A 56 11.01 3.22 -5.88
C LYS A 56 10.27 4.54 -6.11
N ASP A 57 9.06 4.45 -6.64
CA ASP A 57 8.23 5.59 -7.02
C ASP A 57 6.75 5.18 -6.97
N MET A 58 5.84 6.15 -6.86
CA MET A 58 4.39 5.92 -6.76
C MET A 58 3.81 5.12 -7.92
N SER A 59 4.41 5.21 -9.12
CA SER A 59 3.93 4.48 -10.29
C SER A 59 4.08 2.96 -10.17
N ARG A 60 4.89 2.49 -9.21
CA ARG A 60 5.04 1.06 -8.89
C ARG A 60 3.83 0.49 -8.16
N LEU A 61 3.15 1.32 -7.36
CA LEU A 61 1.91 0.93 -6.68
C LEU A 61 0.78 0.78 -7.69
N GLY A 62 0.60 1.79 -8.54
CA GLY A 62 -0.35 1.76 -9.64
C GLY A 62 -0.66 3.14 -10.18
N ARG A 63 -1.49 3.19 -11.23
CA ARG A 63 -1.91 4.42 -11.92
C ARG A 63 -3.34 4.85 -11.59
N ASP A 64 -4.08 4.03 -10.84
CA ASP A 64 -5.41 4.40 -10.31
C ASP A 64 -5.20 5.16 -9.01
N TYR A 65 -5.20 6.50 -9.09
CA TYR A 65 -4.95 7.39 -7.95
C TYR A 65 -5.90 7.16 -6.78
N LEU A 66 -7.15 6.76 -7.03
CA LEU A 66 -8.11 6.49 -5.95
C LEU A 66 -7.78 5.21 -5.21
N LYS A 67 -7.42 4.14 -5.94
CA LYS A 67 -6.98 2.88 -5.31
C LYS A 67 -5.66 3.06 -4.58
N VAL A 68 -4.71 3.76 -5.20
CA VAL A 68 -3.41 4.07 -4.60
C VAL A 68 -3.62 4.83 -3.29
N GLY A 69 -4.40 5.91 -3.31
CA GLY A 69 -4.74 6.67 -2.11
C GLY A 69 -5.45 5.83 -1.05
N PHE A 70 -6.38 4.95 -1.44
CA PHE A 70 -7.02 4.03 -0.48
C PHE A 70 -6.02 3.09 0.20
N TYR A 71 -5.09 2.50 -0.57
CA TYR A 71 -4.08 1.62 0.01
C TYR A 71 -3.13 2.38 0.95
N THR A 72 -2.59 3.51 0.51
CA THR A 72 -1.56 4.25 1.27
C THR A 72 -2.12 4.98 2.48
N GLU A 73 -3.31 5.57 2.38
CA GLU A 73 -3.86 6.45 3.41
C GLU A 73 -4.85 5.75 4.36
N VAL A 74 -5.45 4.63 3.93
CA VAL A 74 -6.42 3.89 4.75
C VAL A 74 -5.88 2.53 5.13
N LEU A 75 -5.69 1.63 4.15
CA LEU A 75 -5.37 0.22 4.45
C LEU A 75 -4.03 0.08 5.18
N PHE A 76 -2.97 0.69 4.66
CA PHE A 76 -1.63 0.57 5.24
C PHE A 76 -1.56 1.25 6.60
N VAL A 77 -2.19 2.41 6.77
CA VAL A 77 -2.28 3.11 8.05
C VAL A 77 -3.04 2.27 9.08
N GLU A 78 -4.20 1.71 8.72
CA GLU A 78 -5.01 0.84 9.59
C GLU A 78 -4.22 -0.41 10.02
N LYS A 79 -3.41 -0.97 9.11
CA LYS A 79 -2.55 -2.14 9.38
C LYS A 79 -1.22 -1.78 10.03
N GLY A 80 -0.95 -0.49 10.33
CA GLY A 80 0.30 -0.04 10.95
C GLY A 80 1.53 -0.19 10.05
N VAL A 81 1.34 -0.25 8.73
CA VAL A 81 2.41 -0.36 7.73
C VAL A 81 2.91 1.02 7.35
N ARG A 82 4.20 1.28 7.55
CA ARG A 82 4.87 2.49 7.05
C ARG A 82 5.11 2.36 5.54
N PHE A 83 4.64 3.32 4.77
CA PHE A 83 4.82 3.35 3.33
C PHE A 83 5.87 4.39 2.94
N ILE A 84 6.84 4.01 2.10
CA ILE A 84 7.93 4.88 1.65
C ILE A 84 8.07 4.80 0.13
N ALA A 85 8.04 5.95 -0.53
CA ALA A 85 8.35 6.07 -1.96
C ALA A 85 9.60 6.94 -2.16
N ILE A 86 10.74 6.30 -2.44
CA ILE A 86 12.08 6.92 -2.40
C ILE A 86 12.18 8.13 -3.33
N ASN A 87 11.83 7.97 -4.61
CA ASN A 87 11.99 9.03 -5.60
C ASN A 87 10.99 10.17 -5.44
N ASN A 88 9.88 9.92 -4.74
CA ASN A 88 8.86 10.92 -4.48
C ASN A 88 9.12 11.68 -3.17
N GLY A 89 10.08 11.23 -2.34
CA GLY A 89 10.29 11.80 -1.01
C GLY A 89 9.15 11.52 -0.04
N ILE A 90 8.25 10.59 -0.37
CA ILE A 90 7.06 10.30 0.45
C ILE A 90 7.44 9.27 1.52
N ASP A 91 7.05 9.58 2.75
CA ASP A 91 7.11 8.70 3.89
C ASP A 91 5.84 8.88 4.71
N SER A 92 5.02 7.84 4.84
CA SER A 92 3.74 7.94 5.55
C SER A 92 3.90 8.20 7.05
N ALA A 93 5.11 8.02 7.61
CA ALA A 93 5.40 8.46 8.97
C ALA A 93 5.50 9.99 9.10
N ASN A 94 5.79 10.69 8.00
CA ASN A 94 5.94 12.14 7.92
C ASN A 94 4.78 12.71 7.10
N GLN A 95 3.60 12.84 7.72
CA GLN A 95 2.33 13.26 7.09
C GLN A 95 2.31 14.67 6.45
N GLN A 96 3.41 15.42 6.45
CA GLN A 96 3.41 16.81 6.00
C GLN A 96 3.20 16.98 4.48
N ASP A 97 3.37 15.93 3.67
CA ASP A 97 3.30 16.00 2.19
C ASP A 97 2.38 14.92 1.57
N SER A 98 1.23 14.58 2.18
CA SER A 98 0.31 13.65 1.50
C SER A 98 -0.37 14.33 0.30
N ASP A 99 0.15 14.03 -0.90
CA ASP A 99 -0.44 14.38 -2.21
C ASP A 99 -1.89 13.89 -2.38
N PHE A 100 -2.37 13.00 -1.50
CA PHE A 100 -3.73 12.43 -1.55
C PHE A 100 -4.73 13.12 -0.62
N THR A 101 -4.31 14.15 0.12
CA THR A 101 -5.18 14.95 1.01
C THR A 101 -6.54 15.31 0.38
N PRO A 102 -6.62 15.74 -0.90
CA PRO A 102 -7.91 16.08 -1.53
C PRO A 102 -8.88 14.90 -1.66
N PHE A 103 -8.38 13.66 -1.69
CA PHE A 103 -9.18 12.46 -1.94
C PHE A 103 -9.59 11.72 -0.66
N LEU A 104 -9.00 12.06 0.49
CA LEU A 104 -9.26 11.39 1.77
C LEU A 104 -10.74 11.38 2.15
N ASN A 105 -11.44 12.50 1.94
CA ASN A 105 -12.86 12.60 2.28
C ASN A 105 -13.72 11.62 1.47
N ILE A 106 -13.46 11.51 0.16
CA ILE A 106 -14.18 10.60 -0.74
C ILE A 106 -13.89 9.15 -0.38
N ILE A 107 -12.61 8.85 -0.10
CA ILE A 107 -12.16 7.50 0.25
C ILE A 107 -12.79 7.07 1.58
N ASN A 108 -12.75 7.93 2.60
CA ASN A 108 -13.33 7.66 3.91
C ASN A 108 -14.84 7.44 3.84
N GLU A 109 -15.56 8.25 3.07
CA GLU A 109 -17.00 8.07 2.90
C GLU A 109 -17.34 6.73 2.22
N ARG A 110 -16.60 6.37 1.16
CA ARG A 110 -16.78 5.10 0.46
C ARG A 110 -16.44 3.91 1.37
N TYR A 111 -15.33 3.99 2.10
CA TYR A 111 -14.92 2.94 3.03
C TYR A 111 -15.92 2.73 4.17
N ALA A 112 -16.39 3.83 4.80
CA ALA A 112 -17.42 3.77 5.84
C ALA A 112 -18.74 3.14 5.34
N LYS A 113 -19.13 3.43 4.10
CA LYS A 113 -20.29 2.80 3.45
C LYS A 113 -20.09 1.30 3.26
N ASP A 114 -18.91 0.85 2.83
CA ASP A 114 -18.63 -0.56 2.60
C ASP A 114 -18.52 -1.37 3.91
N THR A 115 -17.89 -0.82 4.95
CA THR A 115 -17.89 -1.42 6.30
C THR A 115 -19.31 -1.56 6.85
N SER A 116 -20.14 -0.53 6.69
CA SER A 116 -21.55 -0.55 7.13
C SER A 116 -22.37 -1.65 6.43
N LYS A 117 -22.13 -1.89 5.14
CA LYS A 117 -22.79 -2.97 4.40
C LYS A 117 -22.35 -4.34 4.90
N LYS A 118 -21.05 -4.52 5.19
CA LYS A 118 -20.50 -5.80 5.71
C LYS A 118 -21.10 -6.16 7.08
N ILE A 119 -21.23 -5.19 7.99
CA ILE A 119 -21.85 -5.40 9.32
C ILE A 119 -23.33 -5.79 9.18
N ARG A 120 -24.09 -5.07 8.33
CA ARG A 120 -25.51 -5.40 8.09
C ARG A 120 -25.69 -6.80 7.49
N ALA A 121 -24.81 -7.21 6.59
CA ALA A 121 -24.84 -8.55 6.01
C ALA A 121 -24.61 -9.65 7.06
N VAL A 122 -23.65 -9.45 7.97
CA VAL A 122 -23.37 -10.39 9.08
C VAL A 122 -24.51 -10.43 10.11
N MET A 123 -25.15 -9.30 10.41
CA MET A 123 -26.32 -9.26 11.29
C MET A 123 -27.52 -9.99 10.67
N LYS A 124 -27.73 -9.84 9.36
CA LYS A 124 -28.82 -10.52 8.62
C LYS A 124 -28.58 -12.02 8.42
N SER A 125 -27.32 -12.49 8.45
CA SER A 125 -27.02 -13.92 8.36
C SER A 125 -27.06 -14.65 9.71
N LYS A 126 -27.17 -13.91 10.82
CA LYS A 126 -27.23 -14.44 12.19
C LYS A 126 -28.65 -14.44 12.79
N GLY A 127 -29.64 -13.91 12.07
CA GLY A 127 -31.07 -13.98 12.42
C GLY A 127 -31.83 -14.75 11.34
#